data_AF-A0A957J5B5-F1
#
_entry.id   AF-A0A957J5B5-F1
#
_cell.length_a   1.000
_cell.length_b   1.000
_cell.length_c   1.000
_cell.angle_alpha   90.00
_cell.angle_beta   90.00
_cell.angle_gamma   90.00
#
_symmetry.space_group_name_H-M   'P 1'
#
loop_
_entity.id
_entity.type
_entity.pdbx_description
1 polymer ?
#
loop_
_entity_poly.entity_id
_entity_poly.type
_entity_poly.pdbx_seq_one_letter_code
_entity_poly.pdbx_strand_id
1 'polypeptide(L)'
;IVWGIQGAAATVTAVLPADVYIGRRTSDGIISTANMSVFGPNICIGYGDPFSPLNSPWASGLYTYHYRILIPPDYPSDVLRVELFDPDSINQATNSHAISFSANAHALDPVSFPLGTVNKTCSSTNQMNACLILTGELNLVDPDGIPSVLLDQINPFWFVRVDENRGHGLPPGDGACGSPSSYTPAFNTSTLYELFYYAQNPDTTVSKIPLANYTGQTGDGVRDDGGHLTDMRWVSPGGTRLYDQPAEVPVDPGSPGDFELNISQDLSGIAVETITGERYVYLDITTLRGASENGFDIWAGPLYPDVSTDVNIRNIQVLSDPASHNAKGVVVSALEYNLVNSNYNNVIDIPLTYVAADQAGQSVYVSLFDTDSGSQPPIIFYLDTVAESDWSLTFGVNDPDPDGVGLSDRCQPGSCNMLWVDPPYRIQMPDLTSACDPANPDQQVCTPFYGGRLMAHYIGGVGDTYAWQVNVEEALSDLTGGCSAFPIGVNSVMVRSVTPPGTGSNPYPDALDFDYPVNPPLYAQFIDHVPDRHISIANAGSLFKVDLNTFKWLVWNTFLGGNSNDLAHSLAWPGDSLDYPTYG
;
A
#
# COMPACT_ATOMS: atom_id res chain seq x y z
N ILE A 1 -19.82 49.29 -13.64
CA ILE A 1 -18.71 48.39 -13.26
C ILE A 1 -19.17 47.69 -11.99
N VAL A 2 -19.43 46.39 -12.09
CA VAL A 2 -19.86 45.54 -10.97
C VAL A 2 -18.64 44.82 -10.43
N TRP A 3 -18.51 44.72 -9.11
CA TRP A 3 -17.63 43.76 -8.45
C TRP A 3 -18.53 42.84 -7.64
N GLY A 4 -18.58 41.56 -8.02
CA GLY A 4 -19.24 40.52 -7.24
C GLY A 4 -18.21 39.89 -6.30
N ILE A 5 -18.63 39.56 -5.08
CA ILE A 5 -17.85 38.74 -4.15
C ILE A 5 -18.51 37.36 -4.16
N GLN A 6 -17.83 36.37 -4.75
CA GLN A 6 -18.24 34.98 -4.62
C GLN A 6 -17.85 34.49 -3.23
N GLY A 7 -18.82 34.08 -2.43
CA GLY A 7 -18.56 33.26 -1.24
C GLY A 7 -18.30 31.83 -1.69
N ALA A 8 -17.02 31.44 -1.76
CA ALA A 8 -16.66 30.04 -1.98
C ALA A 8 -16.95 29.25 -0.70
N ALA A 9 -17.74 28.17 -0.82
CA ALA A 9 -17.83 27.18 0.23
C ALA A 9 -16.48 26.45 0.31
N ALA A 10 -15.87 26.40 1.49
CA ALA A 10 -14.63 25.66 1.70
C ALA A 10 -14.95 24.16 1.81
N THR A 11 -14.71 23.41 0.74
CA THR A 11 -14.70 21.94 0.77
C THR A 11 -13.55 21.49 1.68
N VAL A 12 -13.85 20.64 2.67
CA VAL A 12 -12.81 19.98 3.46
C VAL A 12 -12.42 18.70 2.74
N THR A 13 -11.32 18.73 1.99
CA THR A 13 -10.76 17.52 1.38
C THR A 13 -10.12 16.66 2.47
N ALA A 14 -10.48 15.38 2.53
CA ALA A 14 -9.79 14.40 3.34
C ALA A 14 -8.67 13.77 2.52
N VAL A 15 -7.46 13.76 3.07
CA VAL A 15 -6.30 13.07 2.48
C VAL A 15 -6.08 11.82 3.31
N LEU A 16 -6.29 10.65 2.70
CA LEU A 16 -6.17 9.36 3.37
C LEU A 16 -5.02 8.54 2.75
N PRO A 17 -4.26 7.78 3.57
CA PRO A 17 -3.31 6.80 3.05
C PRO A 17 -4.03 5.77 2.19
N ALA A 18 -3.50 5.52 0.99
CA ALA A 18 -3.97 4.49 0.09
C ALA A 18 -3.09 3.24 0.20
N ASP A 19 -3.68 2.09 -0.14
CA ASP A 19 -2.94 0.83 -0.28
C ASP A 19 -1.83 0.98 -1.32
N VAL A 20 -0.65 0.43 -1.01
CA VAL A 20 0.50 0.40 -1.92
C VAL A 20 0.74 -1.03 -2.40
N TYR A 21 0.71 -1.28 -3.70
CA TYR A 21 0.99 -2.62 -4.24
C TYR A 21 2.41 -3.06 -3.86
N ILE A 22 2.56 -4.32 -3.46
CA ILE A 22 3.85 -4.82 -2.95
C ILE A 22 4.93 -5.03 -4.03
N GLY A 23 4.56 -4.97 -5.31
CA GLY A 23 5.49 -5.12 -6.44
C GLY A 23 4.79 -5.21 -7.81
N ARG A 24 5.58 -5.22 -8.88
CA ARG A 24 5.10 -5.23 -10.28
C ARG A 24 4.38 -6.52 -10.69
N ARG A 25 4.84 -7.67 -10.18
CA ARG A 25 4.46 -9.02 -10.64
C ARG A 25 3.83 -9.89 -9.56
N THR A 26 3.16 -9.24 -8.61
CA THR A 26 2.56 -9.87 -7.41
C THR A 26 1.40 -10.81 -7.74
N SER A 27 0.74 -10.62 -8.89
CA SER A 27 -0.23 -11.60 -9.42
C SER A 27 0.40 -12.95 -9.77
N ASP A 28 1.69 -12.94 -10.13
CA ASP A 28 2.40 -14.05 -10.77
C ASP A 28 3.45 -14.68 -9.84
N GLY A 29 3.75 -14.07 -8.69
CA GLY A 29 4.77 -14.56 -7.74
C GLY A 29 6.16 -14.66 -8.36
N ILE A 30 6.52 -13.70 -9.22
CA ILE A 30 7.85 -13.54 -9.83
C ILE A 30 8.61 -12.43 -9.13
N ILE A 31 9.77 -12.76 -8.59
CA ILE A 31 10.68 -11.81 -7.94
C ILE A 31 11.78 -11.47 -8.92
N SER A 32 11.99 -10.19 -9.20
CA SER A 32 12.92 -9.79 -10.25
C SER A 32 13.76 -8.60 -9.80
N THR A 33 13.25 -7.41 -10.03
CA THR A 33 13.98 -6.15 -9.90
C THR A 33 14.06 -5.68 -8.46
N ALA A 34 12.96 -5.86 -7.74
CA ALA A 34 12.83 -5.50 -6.34
C ALA A 34 12.06 -6.59 -5.59
N ASN A 35 12.19 -6.58 -4.26
CA ASN A 35 11.43 -7.38 -3.31
C ASN A 35 11.07 -6.50 -2.11
N MET A 36 10.15 -6.95 -1.27
CA MET A 36 9.92 -6.28 0.01
C MET A 36 11.05 -6.57 0.98
N SER A 37 11.24 -5.68 1.94
CA SER A 37 12.14 -5.92 3.07
C SER A 37 11.47 -5.61 4.40
N VAL A 38 11.73 -6.45 5.41
CA VAL A 38 11.47 -6.12 6.83
C VAL A 38 12.77 -6.10 7.62
N PHE A 39 12.84 -5.21 8.59
CA PHE A 39 14.09 -4.90 9.28
C PHE A 39 14.04 -5.26 10.76
N GLY A 40 15.10 -5.92 11.24
CA GLY A 40 15.19 -6.37 12.62
C GLY A 40 15.17 -5.21 13.60
N PRO A 41 14.42 -5.29 14.73
CA PRO A 41 14.17 -4.16 15.60
C PRO A 41 15.40 -3.59 16.32
N ASN A 42 16.55 -4.28 16.27
CA ASN A 42 17.83 -3.80 16.81
C ASN A 42 18.80 -3.30 15.73
N ILE A 43 18.39 -3.22 14.46
CA ILE A 43 19.20 -2.62 13.39
C ILE A 43 19.47 -1.14 13.70
N CYS A 44 20.62 -0.64 13.26
CA CYS A 44 20.90 0.79 13.33
C CYS A 44 20.17 1.57 12.24
N ILE A 45 19.67 2.75 12.62
CA ILE A 45 19.01 3.80 11.83
C ILE A 45 19.83 4.34 10.63
N GLY A 46 20.99 3.77 10.29
CA GLY A 46 21.83 4.22 9.16
C GLY A 46 21.95 3.22 8.01
N TYR A 47 20.98 2.32 7.81
CA TYR A 47 21.11 1.14 6.93
C TYR A 47 19.88 0.85 6.03
N GLY A 48 19.27 1.87 5.41
CA GLY A 48 18.32 1.71 4.28
C GLY A 48 16.86 1.42 4.64
N ASP A 49 16.55 0.94 5.84
CA ASP A 49 15.26 1.25 6.48
C ASP A 49 15.47 1.60 7.96
N PRO A 50 15.50 2.90 8.24
CA PRO A 50 15.55 3.39 9.60
C PRO A 50 14.19 3.79 10.17
N PHE A 51 13.07 3.52 9.49
CA PHE A 51 11.72 3.85 9.97
C PHE A 51 11.24 2.87 11.05
N SER A 52 11.48 1.57 10.88
CA SER A 52 10.98 0.48 11.75
C SER A 52 11.77 0.10 13.03
N PRO A 53 13.04 0.50 13.30
CA PRO A 53 13.79 0.08 14.49
C PRO A 53 13.16 0.54 15.83
N LEU A 54 13.44 -0.17 16.92
CA LEU A 54 12.92 0.14 18.27
C LEU A 54 13.23 1.56 18.77
N ASN A 55 14.31 2.17 18.27
CA ASN A 55 14.77 3.51 18.60
C ASN A 55 14.49 4.55 17.51
N SER A 56 13.67 4.20 16.51
CA SER A 56 13.22 5.08 15.44
C SER A 56 12.53 6.33 16.00
N PRO A 57 12.80 7.53 15.46
CA PRO A 57 12.01 8.72 15.75
C PRO A 57 10.65 8.73 15.01
N TRP A 58 10.44 7.84 14.03
CA TRP A 58 9.23 7.81 13.18
C TRP A 58 8.21 6.76 13.63
N ALA A 59 8.64 5.64 14.19
CA ALA A 59 7.77 4.59 14.74
C ALA A 59 8.15 4.27 16.20
N SER A 60 7.16 4.10 17.07
CA SER A 60 7.39 3.81 18.49
C SER A 60 7.21 2.33 18.83
N GLY A 61 8.27 1.65 19.28
CA GLY A 61 8.19 0.27 19.76
C GLY A 61 8.56 -0.76 18.68
N LEU A 62 8.05 -1.98 18.80
CA LEU A 62 8.17 -2.96 17.72
C LEU A 62 7.22 -2.56 16.60
N TYR A 63 7.75 -2.44 15.39
CA TYR A 63 6.96 -2.12 14.22
C TYR A 63 6.30 -3.38 13.64
N THR A 64 5.07 -3.22 13.15
CA THR A 64 4.32 -4.24 12.42
C THR A 64 4.04 -3.68 11.03
N TYR A 65 4.47 -4.42 10.01
CA TYR A 65 4.17 -4.15 8.62
C TYR A 65 2.81 -4.79 8.32
N HIS A 66 1.86 -4.00 7.82
CA HIS A 66 0.48 -4.41 7.65
C HIS A 66 0.17 -4.64 6.17
N TYR A 67 -0.35 -5.82 5.83
CA TYR A 67 -0.70 -6.17 4.46
C TYR A 67 -2.17 -6.59 4.35
N ARG A 68 -2.78 -6.25 3.22
CA ARG A 68 -4.17 -6.58 2.86
C ARG A 68 -4.18 -7.45 1.61
N ILE A 69 -4.91 -8.56 1.70
CA ILE A 69 -5.11 -9.56 0.65
C ILE A 69 -6.59 -9.48 0.23
N LEU A 70 -6.83 -8.85 -0.91
CA LEU A 70 -8.14 -8.70 -1.53
C LEU A 70 -8.52 -10.00 -2.25
N ILE A 71 -9.68 -10.56 -1.93
CA ILE A 71 -10.28 -11.71 -2.63
C ILE A 71 -11.49 -11.18 -3.42
N PRO A 72 -11.50 -11.27 -4.77
CA PRO A 72 -12.59 -10.76 -5.57
C PRO A 72 -13.89 -11.56 -5.35
N PRO A 73 -15.07 -10.99 -5.66
CA PRO A 73 -16.37 -11.66 -5.50
C PRO A 73 -16.51 -12.92 -6.37
N ASP A 74 -15.91 -12.92 -7.57
CA ASP A 74 -15.95 -13.99 -8.57
C ASP A 74 -14.71 -14.92 -8.53
N TYR A 75 -13.94 -14.86 -7.45
CA TYR A 75 -12.75 -15.70 -7.25
C TYR A 75 -13.06 -17.20 -7.48
N PRO A 76 -12.37 -17.89 -8.41
CA PRO A 76 -12.84 -19.15 -9.00
C PRO A 76 -12.47 -20.41 -8.19
N SER A 77 -11.98 -20.27 -6.97
CA SER A 77 -11.46 -21.35 -6.12
C SER A 77 -12.07 -21.28 -4.72
N ASP A 78 -12.36 -22.43 -4.11
CA ASP A 78 -12.74 -22.50 -2.69
C ASP A 78 -11.51 -22.34 -1.76
N VAL A 79 -10.29 -22.43 -2.30
CA VAL A 79 -9.02 -22.30 -1.55
C VAL A 79 -8.31 -21.00 -1.92
N LEU A 80 -7.91 -20.24 -0.91
CA LEU A 80 -6.92 -19.17 -0.98
C LEU A 80 -5.64 -19.63 -0.28
N ARG A 81 -4.61 -19.89 -1.06
CA ARG A 81 -3.26 -20.15 -0.55
C ARG A 81 -2.51 -18.83 -0.45
N VAL A 82 -1.90 -18.59 0.70
CA VAL A 82 -0.94 -17.50 0.93
C VAL A 82 0.45 -18.12 0.98
N GLU A 83 1.36 -17.59 0.17
CA GLU A 83 2.76 -17.98 0.15
C GLU A 83 3.66 -16.82 0.55
N LEU A 84 4.70 -17.16 1.30
CA LEU A 84 5.78 -16.26 1.67
C LEU A 84 7.01 -16.73 0.89
N PHE A 85 7.62 -15.83 0.12
CA PHE A 85 8.98 -16.02 -0.36
C PHE A 85 9.95 -15.68 0.76
N ASP A 86 10.94 -16.56 0.93
CA ASP A 86 12.07 -16.39 1.83
C ASP A 86 11.69 -15.86 3.22
N PRO A 87 10.80 -16.56 3.95
CA PRO A 87 10.31 -16.06 5.23
C PRO A 87 11.30 -16.27 6.38
N ASP A 88 12.47 -16.87 6.12
CA ASP A 88 13.58 -16.96 7.07
C ASP A 88 14.64 -15.88 6.80
N SER A 89 15.65 -15.80 7.66
CA SER A 89 16.72 -14.78 7.65
C SER A 89 18.12 -15.38 7.43
N ILE A 90 18.22 -16.57 6.83
CA ILE A 90 19.38 -17.46 6.92
C ILE A 90 20.14 -17.54 5.60
N ASN A 91 20.72 -16.42 5.19
CA ASN A 91 21.73 -16.31 4.14
C ASN A 91 22.61 -17.56 3.93
N GLN A 92 22.39 -18.29 2.83
CA GLN A 92 23.29 -19.36 2.39
C GLN A 92 24.75 -18.91 2.21
N ALA A 93 25.70 -19.72 2.72
CA ALA A 93 27.14 -19.50 2.53
C ALA A 93 27.62 -19.71 1.08
N THR A 94 26.75 -20.24 0.21
CA THR A 94 27.02 -20.49 -1.21
C THR A 94 27.06 -19.17 -1.99
N ASN A 95 28.03 -19.01 -2.90
CA ASN A 95 28.13 -17.81 -3.77
C ASN A 95 27.90 -18.12 -5.25
N SER A 96 27.70 -19.39 -5.61
CA SER A 96 27.60 -19.85 -6.99
C SER A 96 26.39 -20.75 -7.18
N HIS A 97 25.58 -20.49 -8.20
CA HIS A 97 24.40 -21.29 -8.51
C HIS A 97 24.40 -21.73 -9.98
N ALA A 98 23.77 -22.88 -10.25
CA ALA A 98 23.43 -23.29 -11.61
C ALA A 98 22.18 -22.51 -12.02
N ILE A 99 22.26 -21.74 -13.09
CA ILE A 99 21.17 -20.86 -13.52
C ILE A 99 20.66 -21.23 -14.91
N SER A 100 19.35 -21.08 -15.13
CA SER A 100 18.76 -21.10 -16.47
C SER A 100 18.60 -19.68 -17.02
N PHE A 101 18.22 -19.59 -18.30
CA PHE A 101 17.87 -18.33 -18.97
C PHE A 101 16.43 -18.39 -19.47
N SER A 102 15.80 -17.23 -19.67
CA SER A 102 14.46 -17.18 -20.28
C SER A 102 14.48 -17.70 -21.72
N ALA A 103 13.35 -18.27 -22.16
CA ALA A 103 13.19 -18.74 -23.53
C ALA A 103 13.33 -17.60 -24.56
N ASN A 104 12.91 -16.38 -24.19
CA ASN A 104 13.03 -15.19 -25.02
C ASN A 104 14.50 -14.76 -25.18
N ALA A 105 15.29 -14.78 -24.10
CA ALA A 105 16.72 -14.50 -24.19
C ALA A 105 17.46 -15.51 -25.08
N HIS A 106 17.16 -16.81 -24.94
CA HIS A 106 17.71 -17.83 -25.82
C HIS A 106 17.30 -17.64 -27.29
N ALA A 107 16.06 -17.24 -27.56
CA ALA A 107 15.57 -17.05 -28.92
C ALA A 107 16.26 -15.90 -29.67
N LEU A 108 16.72 -14.87 -28.95
CA LEU A 108 17.37 -13.68 -29.52
C LEU A 108 18.89 -13.80 -29.60
N ASP A 109 19.55 -14.30 -28.54
CA ASP A 109 20.98 -14.60 -28.55
C ASP A 109 21.26 -15.99 -27.97
N PRO A 110 21.13 -17.05 -28.80
CA PRO A 110 21.38 -18.43 -28.37
C PRO A 110 22.87 -18.73 -28.09
N VAL A 111 23.78 -17.79 -28.38
CA VAL A 111 25.22 -17.93 -28.11
C VAL A 111 25.55 -17.43 -26.71
N SER A 112 25.01 -16.28 -26.31
CA SER A 112 25.16 -15.72 -24.95
C SER A 112 24.26 -16.41 -23.93
N PHE A 113 23.07 -16.86 -24.35
CA PHE A 113 22.06 -17.49 -23.50
C PHE A 113 21.76 -18.93 -23.98
N PRO A 114 22.69 -19.90 -23.82
CA PRO A 114 22.50 -21.27 -24.29
C PRO A 114 21.41 -22.02 -23.51
N LEU A 115 20.82 -23.05 -24.14
CA LEU A 115 19.90 -23.98 -23.46
C LEU A 115 20.60 -24.77 -22.33
N GLY A 116 19.84 -25.03 -21.26
CA GLY A 116 20.30 -25.79 -20.10
C GLY A 116 20.62 -24.88 -18.91
N THR A 117 21.62 -25.27 -18.11
CA THR A 117 22.08 -24.48 -16.98
C THR A 117 23.54 -24.05 -17.14
N VAL A 118 23.85 -22.84 -16.67
CA VAL A 118 25.21 -22.28 -16.60
C VAL A 118 25.52 -21.94 -15.15
N ASN A 119 26.69 -22.33 -14.66
CA ASN A 119 27.13 -21.92 -13.33
C ASN A 119 27.58 -20.46 -13.37
N LYS A 120 26.97 -19.62 -12.53
CA LYS A 120 27.40 -18.24 -12.28
C LYS A 120 27.68 -18.02 -10.79
N THR A 121 28.37 -16.93 -10.48
CA THR A 121 28.78 -16.54 -9.13
C THR A 121 28.39 -15.07 -8.90
N CYS A 122 27.91 -14.73 -7.70
CA CYS A 122 27.59 -13.36 -7.33
C CYS A 122 28.84 -12.45 -7.36
N SER A 123 28.64 -11.14 -7.50
CA SER A 123 29.70 -10.13 -7.35
C SER A 123 30.19 -10.00 -5.90
N SER A 124 29.27 -10.08 -4.93
CA SER A 124 29.58 -10.14 -3.50
C SER A 124 29.79 -11.58 -3.06
N THR A 125 30.97 -11.87 -2.49
CA THR A 125 31.24 -13.13 -1.77
C THR A 125 30.99 -13.02 -0.27
N ASN A 126 30.57 -11.85 0.20
CA ASN A 126 30.31 -11.58 1.60
C ASN A 126 28.89 -12.02 1.98
N GLN A 127 28.78 -13.01 2.87
CA GLN A 127 27.52 -13.56 3.37
C GLN A 127 26.71 -12.57 4.23
N MET A 128 27.29 -11.41 4.59
CA MET A 128 26.53 -10.33 5.25
C MET A 128 25.62 -9.57 4.29
N ASN A 129 25.82 -9.71 2.98
CA ASN A 129 25.07 -8.98 1.97
C ASN A 129 24.32 -9.95 1.06
N ALA A 130 23.27 -9.45 0.40
CA ALA A 130 22.56 -10.14 -0.65
C ALA A 130 23.52 -10.63 -1.76
N CYS A 131 23.11 -11.70 -2.43
CA CYS A 131 23.92 -12.41 -3.43
C CYS A 131 23.12 -12.52 -4.72
N LEU A 132 23.17 -11.45 -5.52
CA LEU A 132 22.52 -11.40 -6.82
C LEU A 132 23.48 -11.85 -7.92
N ILE A 133 23.06 -12.83 -8.71
CA ILE A 133 23.69 -13.22 -9.97
C ILE A 133 23.01 -12.45 -11.11
N LEU A 134 23.81 -11.65 -11.82
CA LEU A 134 23.38 -11.01 -13.06
C LEU A 134 23.24 -12.07 -14.17
N THR A 135 22.04 -12.25 -14.74
CA THR A 135 21.86 -13.16 -15.89
C THR A 135 22.49 -12.61 -17.16
N GLY A 136 22.52 -11.28 -17.29
CA GLY A 136 22.90 -10.57 -18.50
C GLY A 136 21.75 -10.41 -19.49
N GLU A 137 20.55 -10.94 -19.19
CA GLU A 137 19.36 -10.80 -20.03
C GLU A 137 18.89 -9.34 -20.11
N LEU A 138 19.21 -8.49 -19.12
CA LEU A 138 19.00 -7.04 -19.20
C LEU A 138 19.63 -6.38 -20.43
N ASN A 139 20.70 -6.94 -21.00
CA ASN A 139 21.30 -6.41 -22.22
C ASN A 139 20.39 -6.54 -23.46
N LEU A 140 19.24 -7.23 -23.34
CA LEU A 140 18.20 -7.36 -24.37
C LEU A 140 17.08 -6.32 -24.22
N VAL A 141 16.97 -5.70 -23.03
CA VAL A 141 16.11 -4.55 -22.79
C VAL A 141 16.87 -3.31 -23.27
N ASP A 142 16.42 -2.75 -24.39
CA ASP A 142 17.05 -1.56 -24.99
C ASP A 142 16.72 -0.32 -24.15
N PRO A 143 17.71 0.38 -23.56
CA PRO A 143 17.47 1.65 -22.87
C PRO A 143 17.17 2.80 -23.85
N ASP A 144 17.51 2.67 -25.14
CA ASP A 144 17.46 3.76 -26.13
C ASP A 144 16.23 3.70 -27.09
N GLY A 145 15.22 2.87 -26.77
CA GLY A 145 13.85 3.11 -27.22
C GLY A 145 13.21 2.15 -28.24
N ILE A 146 13.83 1.02 -28.62
CA ILE A 146 13.10 -0.12 -29.22
C ILE A 146 13.51 -1.42 -28.51
N PRO A 147 12.88 -1.76 -27.36
CA PRO A 147 13.18 -2.99 -26.63
C PRO A 147 13.05 -4.23 -27.52
N SER A 148 14.11 -5.04 -27.60
CA SER A 148 14.02 -6.35 -28.25
C SER A 148 13.16 -7.33 -27.44
N VAL A 149 13.06 -7.09 -26.12
CA VAL A 149 12.23 -7.79 -25.14
C VAL A 149 11.77 -6.80 -24.07
N LEU A 150 10.57 -6.99 -23.52
CA LEU A 150 10.12 -6.26 -22.33
C LEU A 150 10.78 -6.82 -21.06
N LEU A 151 10.93 -6.00 -20.02
CA LEU A 151 11.47 -6.44 -18.72
C LEU A 151 10.72 -7.64 -18.11
N ASP A 152 9.39 -7.68 -18.27
CA ASP A 152 8.52 -8.79 -17.81
C ASP A 152 8.65 -10.09 -18.63
N GLN A 153 9.47 -10.12 -19.68
CA GLN A 153 9.64 -11.27 -20.59
C GLN A 153 11.03 -11.93 -20.46
N ILE A 154 11.91 -11.40 -19.61
CA ILE A 154 13.21 -11.96 -19.27
C ILE A 154 13.31 -12.27 -17.78
N ASN A 155 14.33 -13.02 -17.39
CA ASN A 155 14.74 -13.05 -16.00
C ASN A 155 16.07 -12.28 -15.82
N PRO A 156 16.06 -11.05 -15.28
CA PRO A 156 17.26 -10.24 -15.19
C PRO A 156 18.27 -10.71 -14.12
N PHE A 157 17.79 -11.40 -13.07
CA PHE A 157 18.57 -11.70 -11.87
C PHE A 157 18.25 -13.06 -11.24
N TRP A 158 19.27 -13.73 -10.69
CA TRP A 158 19.08 -14.86 -9.80
C TRP A 158 19.57 -14.54 -8.40
N PHE A 159 18.67 -14.59 -7.46
CA PHE A 159 18.97 -14.51 -6.04
C PHE A 159 19.62 -15.83 -5.58
N VAL A 160 20.68 -15.72 -4.78
CA VAL A 160 21.36 -16.82 -4.06
C VAL A 160 21.34 -16.56 -2.55
N ARG A 161 21.05 -15.32 -2.17
CA ARG A 161 20.76 -14.78 -0.83
C ARG A 161 20.00 -13.48 -1.05
N VAL A 162 18.99 -13.20 -0.23
CA VAL A 162 18.28 -11.90 -0.23
C VAL A 162 18.51 -11.10 1.07
N ASP A 163 18.79 -11.77 2.20
CA ASP A 163 18.94 -11.08 3.48
C ASP A 163 20.27 -10.33 3.61
N GLU A 164 20.28 -9.33 4.49
CA GLU A 164 21.49 -8.59 4.81
C GLU A 164 21.71 -8.49 6.32
N ASN A 165 22.85 -8.99 6.78
CA ASN A 165 23.28 -8.93 8.18
C ASN A 165 23.79 -7.51 8.48
N ARG A 166 22.86 -6.57 8.62
CA ARG A 166 23.12 -5.15 8.89
C ARG A 166 23.58 -4.94 10.35
N GLY A 167 24.00 -3.71 10.67
CA GLY A 167 24.62 -3.36 11.96
C GLY A 167 23.65 -3.23 13.12
N HIS A 168 24.11 -3.48 14.35
CA HIS A 168 23.29 -3.35 15.57
C HIS A 168 23.76 -2.24 16.52
N GLY A 169 22.84 -1.78 17.36
CA GLY A 169 23.08 -0.81 18.45
C GLY A 169 22.56 0.60 18.14
N LEU A 170 22.42 1.40 19.21
CA LEU A 170 22.24 2.86 19.06
C LEU A 170 23.39 3.44 18.22
N PRO A 171 23.20 4.55 17.52
CA PRO A 171 24.29 5.46 17.21
C PRO A 171 24.92 5.93 18.53
N PRO A 172 26.13 5.51 18.90
CA PRO A 172 26.92 4.52 18.21
C PRO A 172 27.24 3.30 19.13
N GLY A 173 27.17 2.06 18.61
CA GLY A 173 27.09 0.72 19.26
C GLY A 173 27.81 0.49 20.60
N ASP A 174 29.03 -0.07 20.59
CA ASP A 174 30.00 0.06 21.71
C ASP A 174 30.39 1.55 21.96
N GLY A 175 29.89 2.44 21.10
CA GLY A 175 30.52 3.64 20.61
C GLY A 175 30.62 3.74 19.07
N ALA A 176 30.17 2.76 18.26
CA ALA A 176 30.10 2.82 16.76
C ALA A 176 28.89 2.05 16.15
N CYS A 177 27.96 2.70 15.42
CA CYS A 177 26.96 1.99 14.59
C CYS A 177 27.73 1.30 13.46
N GLY A 178 27.83 -0.02 13.53
CA GLY A 178 28.73 -0.76 12.68
C GLY A 178 28.07 -1.99 12.10
N SER A 179 28.20 -2.14 10.78
CA SER A 179 28.04 -3.42 10.12
C SER A 179 28.92 -4.45 10.83
N PRO A 180 28.45 -5.71 11.00
CA PRO A 180 29.33 -6.79 11.40
C PRO A 180 30.58 -6.87 10.50
N SER A 181 31.67 -7.45 11.02
CA SER A 181 32.84 -7.78 10.20
C SER A 181 32.72 -9.12 9.46
N SER A 182 31.74 -9.93 9.85
CA SER A 182 31.41 -11.26 9.31
C SER A 182 29.99 -11.64 9.67
N TYR A 183 29.32 -12.42 8.81
CA TYR A 183 27.96 -12.92 9.04
C TYR A 183 27.82 -13.56 10.43
N THR A 184 26.79 -13.14 11.15
CA THR A 184 26.55 -13.48 12.56
C THR A 184 25.09 -13.93 12.73
N PRO A 185 24.81 -15.23 12.94
CA PRO A 185 23.43 -15.73 13.09
C PRO A 185 22.63 -15.08 14.21
N ALA A 186 23.28 -14.55 15.25
CA ALA A 186 22.62 -13.81 16.33
C ALA A 186 21.95 -12.50 15.84
N PHE A 187 22.34 -11.95 14.68
CA PHE A 187 21.72 -10.77 14.09
C PHE A 187 20.56 -11.11 13.15
N ASN A 188 20.40 -12.37 12.76
CA ASN A 188 19.32 -12.81 11.87
C ASN A 188 17.94 -12.48 12.48
N THR A 189 17.08 -11.87 11.67
CA THR A 189 15.80 -11.30 12.10
C THR A 189 14.72 -12.37 12.23
N SER A 190 14.12 -12.45 13.41
CA SER A 190 13.03 -13.38 13.69
C SER A 190 11.72 -12.66 13.40
N THR A 191 11.06 -13.05 12.31
CA THR A 191 9.84 -12.41 11.81
C THR A 191 8.62 -13.27 12.14
N LEU A 192 7.60 -12.68 12.76
CA LEU A 192 6.31 -13.30 13.01
C LEU A 192 5.32 -12.86 11.93
N TYR A 193 4.72 -13.83 11.24
CA TYR A 193 3.70 -13.66 10.22
C TYR A 193 2.35 -14.10 10.81
N GLU A 194 1.39 -13.18 10.96
CA GLU A 194 0.05 -13.46 11.51
C GLU A 194 -1.03 -13.21 10.45
N LEU A 195 -1.70 -14.28 10.03
CA LEU A 195 -2.80 -14.25 9.07
C LEU A 195 -4.14 -14.15 9.81
N PHE A 196 -5.01 -13.23 9.41
CA PHE A 196 -6.31 -12.98 10.06
C PHE A 196 -7.33 -12.35 9.11
N TYR A 197 -8.57 -12.21 9.58
CA TYR A 197 -9.57 -11.37 8.93
C TYR A 197 -10.39 -10.57 9.94
N TYR A 198 -11.18 -9.61 9.45
CA TYR A 198 -12.16 -8.90 10.27
C TYR A 198 -13.56 -9.46 10.03
N ALA A 199 -14.19 -9.97 11.09
CA ALA A 199 -15.57 -10.42 11.07
C ALA A 199 -16.51 -9.28 11.51
N GLN A 200 -17.67 -9.16 10.85
CA GLN A 200 -18.75 -8.28 11.33
C GLN A 200 -19.74 -9.12 12.16
N ASN A 201 -19.86 -8.78 13.45
CA ASN A 201 -20.77 -9.43 14.37
C ASN A 201 -22.24 -9.02 14.11
N PRO A 202 -23.24 -9.78 14.59
CA PRO A 202 -24.67 -9.43 14.43
C PRO A 202 -25.10 -8.09 15.02
N ASP A 203 -24.30 -7.52 15.94
CA ASP A 203 -24.49 -6.17 16.50
C ASP A 203 -23.77 -5.06 15.70
N THR A 204 -23.22 -5.42 14.53
CA THR A 204 -22.38 -4.61 13.62
C THR A 204 -21.02 -4.18 14.16
N THR A 205 -20.58 -4.68 15.33
CA THR A 205 -19.19 -4.52 15.77
C THR A 205 -18.24 -5.34 14.88
N VAL A 206 -17.00 -4.91 14.76
CA VAL A 206 -15.95 -5.60 13.99
C VAL A 206 -14.95 -6.23 14.95
N SER A 207 -14.56 -7.48 14.69
CA SER A 207 -13.58 -8.22 15.51
C SER A 207 -12.53 -8.92 14.65
N LYS A 208 -11.25 -8.81 15.05
CA LYS A 208 -10.11 -9.55 14.48
C LYS A 208 -10.26 -11.04 14.79
N ILE A 209 -10.31 -11.89 13.75
CA ILE A 209 -10.35 -13.35 13.85
C ILE A 209 -9.01 -13.90 13.34
N PRO A 210 -8.18 -14.50 14.22
CA PRO A 210 -6.91 -15.09 13.79
C PRO A 210 -7.15 -16.38 13.00
N LEU A 211 -6.34 -16.57 11.95
CA LEU A 211 -6.38 -17.75 11.08
C LEU A 211 -5.14 -18.63 11.30
N ALA A 212 -3.95 -18.06 11.14
CA ALA A 212 -2.69 -18.79 11.27
C ALA A 212 -1.57 -17.88 11.76
N ASN A 213 -0.53 -18.48 12.37
CA ASN A 213 0.71 -17.79 12.66
C ASN A 213 1.94 -18.65 12.35
N TYR A 214 3.01 -17.99 11.94
CA TYR A 214 4.30 -18.62 11.63
C TYR A 214 5.44 -17.69 12.04
N THR A 215 6.42 -18.21 12.76
CA THR A 215 7.67 -17.51 13.07
C THR A 215 8.78 -18.01 12.14
N GLY A 216 9.27 -17.11 11.28
CA GLY A 216 10.38 -17.35 10.36
C GLY A 216 11.66 -17.81 11.06
N GLN A 217 12.43 -18.66 10.39
CA GLN A 217 13.67 -19.20 10.97
C GLN A 217 14.79 -18.12 11.00
N THR A 218 15.72 -18.30 11.92
CA THR A 218 16.92 -17.47 12.10
C THR A 218 18.23 -18.27 12.06
N GLY A 219 18.16 -19.61 12.10
CA GLY A 219 19.26 -20.51 11.80
C GLY A 219 20.37 -20.52 12.84
N ASP A 220 20.11 -19.99 14.03
CA ASP A 220 21.10 -19.89 15.11
C ASP A 220 21.09 -21.10 16.07
N GLY A 221 20.11 -22.00 15.93
CA GLY A 221 19.95 -23.19 16.78
C GLY A 221 19.59 -22.90 18.24
N VAL A 222 19.27 -21.65 18.56
CA VAL A 222 18.81 -21.18 19.89
C VAL A 222 17.33 -20.78 19.82
N ARG A 223 16.91 -20.20 18.69
CA ARG A 223 15.58 -19.64 18.45
C ARG A 223 14.69 -20.51 17.57
N ASP A 224 15.28 -21.45 16.84
CA ASP A 224 14.68 -22.39 15.91
C ASP A 224 15.55 -23.68 15.85
N ASP A 225 15.14 -24.65 15.03
CA ASP A 225 15.89 -25.89 14.76
C ASP A 225 16.74 -25.84 13.48
N GLY A 226 16.70 -24.73 12.72
CA GLY A 226 17.32 -24.56 11.40
C GLY A 226 16.88 -25.56 10.33
N GLY A 227 15.73 -26.24 10.51
CA GLY A 227 15.36 -27.43 9.76
C GLY A 227 14.44 -27.23 8.55
N HIS A 228 13.84 -26.05 8.34
CA HIS A 228 12.77 -25.89 7.33
C HIS A 228 13.30 -25.74 5.90
N LEU A 229 14.56 -25.29 5.73
CA LEU A 229 15.22 -25.08 4.43
C LEU A 229 14.40 -24.17 3.50
N THR A 230 13.99 -23.02 4.05
CA THR A 230 13.12 -22.02 3.40
C THR A 230 13.87 -20.92 2.65
N ASP A 231 15.15 -20.70 2.94
CA ASP A 231 16.06 -19.83 2.15
C ASP A 231 15.88 -20.05 0.65
N MET A 232 15.67 -18.93 -0.05
CA MET A 232 15.43 -18.82 -1.48
C MET A 232 14.17 -19.54 -2.01
N ARG A 233 13.19 -19.85 -1.16
CA ARG A 233 11.95 -20.57 -1.53
C ARG A 233 10.66 -19.85 -1.18
N TRP A 234 9.67 -20.09 -2.02
CA TRP A 234 8.26 -19.85 -1.74
C TRP A 234 7.67 -20.99 -0.94
N VAL A 235 6.99 -20.68 0.17
CA VAL A 235 6.33 -21.68 1.03
C VAL A 235 5.01 -21.16 1.59
N SER A 236 4.10 -22.08 1.89
CA SER A 236 2.85 -21.81 2.62
C SER A 236 2.89 -22.55 3.96
N PRO A 237 3.13 -21.87 5.10
CA PRO A 237 3.22 -22.53 6.41
C PRO A 237 1.95 -23.30 6.77
N GLY A 238 2.11 -24.56 7.15
CA GLY A 238 1.05 -25.54 7.46
C GLY A 238 0.28 -26.07 6.25
N GLY A 239 0.31 -25.36 5.11
CA GLY A 239 -0.40 -25.72 3.88
C GLY A 239 0.19 -26.91 3.13
N THR A 240 -0.40 -27.24 1.98
CA THR A 240 0.03 -28.39 1.17
C THR A 240 1.47 -28.21 0.69
N ARG A 241 2.34 -29.18 1.00
CA ARG A 241 3.74 -29.18 0.56
C ARG A 241 3.84 -29.32 -0.96
N LEU A 242 4.60 -28.43 -1.60
CA LEU A 242 4.86 -28.48 -3.04
C LEU A 242 5.92 -29.52 -3.43
N TYR A 243 5.92 -29.94 -4.69
CA TYR A 243 6.59 -31.16 -5.16
C TYR A 243 8.12 -31.16 -4.99
N ASP A 244 8.76 -30.00 -4.98
CA ASP A 244 10.20 -29.80 -4.86
C ASP A 244 10.64 -29.18 -3.54
N GLN A 245 9.69 -28.86 -2.67
CA GLN A 245 9.93 -28.34 -1.33
C GLN A 245 10.66 -29.43 -0.51
N PRO A 246 11.78 -29.14 0.18
CA PRO A 246 12.65 -30.16 0.77
C PRO A 246 12.13 -30.71 2.12
N ALA A 247 11.43 -29.87 2.88
CA ALA A 247 10.79 -30.19 4.16
C ALA A 247 9.36 -29.61 4.20
N GLU A 248 8.56 -30.03 5.16
CA GLU A 248 7.30 -29.33 5.50
C GLU A 248 7.64 -28.07 6.30
N VAL A 249 6.89 -26.99 6.11
CA VAL A 249 7.02 -25.76 6.92
C VAL A 249 5.83 -25.74 7.88
N PRO A 250 6.00 -26.05 9.17
CA PRO A 250 4.92 -25.98 10.14
C PRO A 250 4.55 -24.54 10.48
N VAL A 251 3.29 -24.32 10.87
CA VAL A 251 2.84 -23.15 11.63
C VAL A 251 3.30 -23.22 13.10
N ASP A 252 3.20 -22.10 13.82
CA ASP A 252 3.62 -22.03 15.22
C ASP A 252 2.75 -22.90 16.14
N PRO A 253 3.31 -23.45 17.25
CA PRO A 253 2.55 -24.24 18.20
C PRO A 253 1.38 -23.45 18.83
N GLY A 254 0.15 -23.82 18.45
CA GLY A 254 -1.07 -23.14 18.89
C GLY A 254 -1.72 -22.24 17.82
N SER A 255 -1.17 -22.20 16.61
CA SER A 255 -1.85 -21.65 15.42
C SER A 255 -3.28 -22.23 15.28
N PRO A 256 -4.30 -21.42 14.97
CA PRO A 256 -5.67 -21.93 14.76
C PRO A 256 -5.80 -22.81 13.51
N GLY A 257 -4.99 -22.55 12.49
CA GLY A 257 -4.97 -23.23 11.19
C GLY A 257 -3.65 -22.99 10.45
N ASP A 258 -3.71 -22.92 9.13
CA ASP A 258 -2.57 -22.79 8.22
C ASP A 258 -2.76 -21.66 7.19
N PHE A 259 -1.79 -21.49 6.28
CA PHE A 259 -1.79 -20.47 5.24
C PHE A 259 -2.52 -20.93 3.95
N GLU A 260 -3.28 -22.04 3.98
CA GLU A 260 -4.06 -22.61 2.86
C GLU A 260 -5.57 -22.62 3.18
N LEU A 261 -6.17 -21.43 3.15
CA LEU A 261 -7.50 -21.16 3.68
C LEU A 261 -8.63 -21.71 2.79
N ASN A 262 -9.57 -22.46 3.35
CA ASN A 262 -10.85 -22.74 2.73
C ASN A 262 -11.82 -21.58 2.96
N ILE A 263 -12.12 -20.84 1.89
CA ILE A 263 -12.95 -19.62 1.93
C ILE A 263 -14.36 -19.91 2.50
N SER A 264 -14.92 -21.09 2.26
CA SER A 264 -16.27 -21.44 2.75
C SER A 264 -16.32 -21.82 4.22
N GLN A 265 -15.19 -22.27 4.80
CA GLN A 265 -15.12 -22.80 6.17
C GLN A 265 -14.44 -21.80 7.10
N ASP A 266 -13.21 -21.40 6.77
CA ASP A 266 -12.34 -20.61 7.64
C ASP A 266 -12.71 -19.12 7.62
N LEU A 267 -13.18 -18.63 6.46
CA LEU A 267 -13.62 -17.25 6.25
C LEU A 267 -15.15 -17.08 6.38
N SER A 268 -15.84 -18.02 7.02
CA SER A 268 -17.32 -18.05 7.10
C SER A 268 -17.98 -16.83 7.77
N GLY A 269 -17.22 -16.02 8.52
CA GLY A 269 -17.68 -14.76 9.12
C GLY A 269 -17.07 -13.49 8.52
N ILE A 270 -16.34 -13.58 7.40
CA ILE A 270 -15.57 -12.46 6.85
C ILE A 270 -16.45 -11.28 6.45
N ALA A 271 -16.01 -10.06 6.76
CA ALA A 271 -16.64 -8.85 6.25
C ALA A 271 -16.57 -8.82 4.71
N VAL A 272 -17.70 -8.54 4.08
CA VAL A 272 -17.85 -8.40 2.63
C VAL A 272 -18.11 -6.93 2.33
N GLU A 273 -17.33 -6.36 1.42
CA GLU A 273 -17.51 -5.00 0.91
C GLU A 273 -18.85 -4.93 0.15
N THR A 274 -19.72 -3.97 0.49
CA THR A 274 -21.13 -3.98 0.05
C THR A 274 -21.39 -3.50 -1.38
N ILE A 275 -20.40 -2.85 -2.00
CA ILE A 275 -20.44 -2.25 -3.34
C ILE A 275 -19.76 -3.20 -4.35
N THR A 276 -18.55 -3.65 -4.04
CA THR A 276 -17.71 -4.52 -4.89
C THR A 276 -17.96 -6.01 -4.64
N GLY A 277 -18.38 -6.39 -3.43
CA GLY A 277 -18.49 -7.80 -3.00
C GLY A 277 -17.15 -8.43 -2.62
N GLU A 278 -16.09 -7.63 -2.51
CA GLU A 278 -14.74 -8.08 -2.14
C GLU A 278 -14.66 -8.52 -0.68
N ARG A 279 -13.66 -9.35 -0.39
CA ARG A 279 -13.35 -9.84 0.97
C ARG A 279 -11.88 -9.58 1.26
N TYR A 280 -11.55 -9.28 2.51
CA TYR A 280 -10.19 -8.92 2.90
C TYR A 280 -9.64 -9.85 3.99
N VAL A 281 -8.63 -10.61 3.63
CA VAL A 281 -7.71 -11.26 4.57
C VAL A 281 -6.54 -10.30 4.80
N TYR A 282 -5.90 -10.38 5.95
CA TYR A 282 -4.82 -9.49 6.35
C TYR A 282 -3.64 -10.32 6.86
N LEU A 283 -2.44 -9.82 6.61
CA LEU A 283 -1.20 -10.39 7.09
C LEU A 283 -0.43 -9.31 7.84
N ASP A 284 -0.32 -9.46 9.15
CA ASP A 284 0.57 -8.65 9.98
C ASP A 284 1.95 -9.32 10.00
N ILE A 285 3.01 -8.55 9.76
CA ILE A 285 4.39 -9.03 9.79
C ILE A 285 5.13 -8.22 10.86
N THR A 286 5.59 -8.88 11.92
CA THR A 286 6.24 -8.22 13.06
C THR A 286 7.64 -8.77 13.27
N THR A 287 8.65 -7.91 13.18
CA THR A 287 10.04 -8.29 13.44
C THR A 287 10.32 -8.30 14.94
N LEU A 288 10.44 -9.48 15.55
CA LEU A 288 10.49 -9.66 17.01
C LEU A 288 11.86 -9.34 17.63
N ARG A 289 12.94 -9.54 16.87
CA ARG A 289 14.35 -9.51 17.32
C ARG A 289 15.28 -9.68 16.11
N GLY A 290 16.55 -9.38 16.29
CA GLY A 290 17.57 -9.36 15.22
C GLY A 290 17.94 -7.92 14.83
N ALA A 291 18.87 -7.82 13.90
CA ALA A 291 19.42 -6.59 13.32
C ALA A 291 19.72 -6.76 11.82
N SER A 292 19.25 -7.83 11.18
CA SER A 292 19.32 -8.02 9.73
C SER A 292 18.12 -7.36 9.05
N GLU A 293 18.35 -6.93 7.82
CA GLU A 293 17.29 -6.82 6.81
C GLU A 293 16.93 -8.24 6.36
N ASN A 294 15.63 -8.50 6.23
CA ASN A 294 15.08 -9.74 5.66
C ASN A 294 14.42 -9.39 4.34
N GLY A 295 14.91 -9.94 3.24
CA GLY A 295 14.22 -9.81 1.96
C GLY A 295 13.10 -10.83 1.88
N PHE A 296 11.92 -10.46 1.41
CA PHE A 296 10.79 -11.39 1.28
C PHE A 296 9.81 -10.90 0.20
N ASP A 297 8.83 -11.74 -0.13
CA ASP A 297 7.69 -11.36 -0.96
C ASP A 297 6.43 -12.14 -0.53
N ILE A 298 5.24 -11.66 -0.89
CA ILE A 298 3.97 -12.32 -0.60
C ILE A 298 3.26 -12.62 -1.92
N TRP A 299 2.74 -13.83 -2.05
CA TRP A 299 1.80 -14.19 -3.11
C TRP A 299 0.54 -14.77 -2.49
N ALA A 300 -0.60 -14.51 -3.11
CA ALA A 300 -1.86 -15.12 -2.70
C ALA A 300 -2.71 -15.47 -3.91
N GLY A 301 -3.33 -16.65 -3.90
CA GLY A 301 -4.09 -17.16 -5.04
C GLY A 301 -4.55 -18.61 -4.88
N PRO A 302 -4.96 -19.27 -5.97
CA PRO A 302 -5.50 -20.62 -5.92
C PRO A 302 -4.39 -21.67 -5.82
N LEU A 303 -4.77 -22.92 -5.51
CA LEU A 303 -3.85 -24.04 -5.66
C LEU A 303 -3.39 -24.23 -7.11
N TYR A 304 -2.11 -24.55 -7.27
CA TYR A 304 -1.48 -24.87 -8.54
C TYR A 304 -0.64 -26.16 -8.40
N PRO A 305 -0.49 -26.96 -9.47
CA PRO A 305 0.16 -28.27 -9.36
C PRO A 305 1.68 -28.26 -9.60
N ASP A 306 2.17 -27.48 -10.56
CA ASP A 306 3.43 -27.77 -11.28
C ASP A 306 4.47 -26.63 -11.26
N VAL A 307 4.34 -25.68 -10.32
CA VAL A 307 5.28 -24.54 -10.18
C VAL A 307 6.19 -24.72 -8.96
N SER A 308 7.47 -24.45 -9.16
CA SER A 308 8.56 -24.69 -8.23
C SER A 308 8.49 -23.77 -7.01
N THR A 309 9.02 -24.25 -5.88
CA THR A 309 9.28 -23.42 -4.70
C THR A 309 10.56 -22.61 -4.83
N ASP A 310 11.56 -23.14 -5.53
CA ASP A 310 12.82 -22.43 -5.82
C ASP A 310 12.56 -21.20 -6.70
N VAL A 311 12.93 -20.01 -6.23
CA VAL A 311 12.60 -18.75 -6.95
C VAL A 311 13.15 -18.72 -8.37
N ASN A 312 14.29 -19.38 -8.63
CA ASN A 312 14.95 -19.33 -9.92
C ASN A 312 14.16 -20.17 -10.94
N ILE A 313 13.87 -21.41 -10.57
CA ILE A 313 13.07 -22.32 -11.40
C ILE A 313 11.64 -21.77 -11.57
N ARG A 314 11.03 -21.23 -10.50
CA ARG A 314 9.70 -20.59 -10.52
C ARG A 314 9.62 -19.46 -11.54
N ASN A 315 10.54 -18.50 -11.49
CA ASN A 315 10.54 -17.39 -12.45
C ASN A 315 10.63 -17.89 -13.91
N ILE A 316 11.50 -18.87 -14.22
CA ILE A 316 11.55 -19.42 -15.59
C ILE A 316 10.23 -20.11 -15.97
N GLN A 317 9.65 -20.91 -15.08
CA GLN A 317 8.38 -21.60 -15.34
C GLN A 317 7.26 -20.59 -15.63
N VAL A 318 7.09 -19.59 -14.76
CA VAL A 318 6.00 -18.60 -14.88
C VAL A 318 6.26 -17.60 -16.03
N LEU A 319 7.52 -17.29 -16.37
CA LEU A 319 7.85 -16.58 -17.62
C LEU A 319 7.51 -17.39 -18.88
N SER A 320 7.64 -18.72 -18.83
CA SER A 320 7.35 -19.60 -19.96
C SER A 320 5.86 -19.92 -20.13
N ASP A 321 5.11 -19.94 -19.03
CA ASP A 321 3.65 -20.08 -18.99
C ASP A 321 3.07 -19.20 -17.85
N PRO A 322 2.73 -17.93 -18.13
CA PRO A 322 2.14 -17.04 -17.12
C PRO A 322 0.77 -17.49 -16.60
N ALA A 323 0.11 -18.46 -17.25
CA ALA A 323 -1.15 -19.01 -16.76
C ALA A 323 -0.96 -20.09 -15.70
N SER A 324 0.26 -20.67 -15.58
CA SER A 324 0.60 -21.73 -14.63
C SER A 324 0.55 -21.27 -13.16
N HIS A 325 0.83 -19.99 -12.90
CA HIS A 325 0.86 -19.39 -11.57
C HIS A 325 0.27 -17.99 -11.61
N ASN A 326 -0.98 -17.85 -11.19
CA ASN A 326 -1.72 -16.61 -11.36
C ASN A 326 -2.78 -16.46 -10.26
N ALA A 327 -2.78 -15.30 -9.59
CA ALA A 327 -3.60 -14.97 -8.43
C ALA A 327 -5.13 -14.93 -8.66
N LYS A 328 -5.61 -15.03 -9.92
CA LYS A 328 -7.03 -14.97 -10.30
C LYS A 328 -7.76 -13.74 -9.74
N GLY A 329 -7.12 -12.58 -9.82
CA GLY A 329 -7.66 -11.30 -9.35
C GLY A 329 -7.46 -11.04 -7.85
N VAL A 330 -6.85 -11.98 -7.11
CA VAL A 330 -6.35 -11.66 -5.77
C VAL A 330 -5.23 -10.62 -5.88
N VAL A 331 -5.27 -9.63 -4.99
CA VAL A 331 -4.29 -8.54 -4.91
C VAL A 331 -3.74 -8.48 -3.50
N VAL A 332 -2.41 -8.34 -3.39
CA VAL A 332 -1.73 -8.08 -2.11
C VAL A 332 -1.15 -6.67 -2.15
N SER A 333 -1.49 -5.88 -1.13
CA SER A 333 -1.03 -4.51 -0.94
C SER A 333 -0.56 -4.29 0.49
N ALA A 334 0.45 -3.44 0.67
CA ALA A 334 0.79 -2.90 1.97
C ALA A 334 -0.20 -1.80 2.36
N LEU A 335 -0.52 -1.71 3.65
CA LEU A 335 -1.30 -0.63 4.23
C LEU A 335 -0.34 0.45 4.74
N GLU A 336 -0.67 1.71 4.45
CA GLU A 336 0.12 2.92 4.76
C GLU A 336 1.49 3.03 4.03
N TYR A 337 2.35 2.03 4.15
CA TYR A 337 3.73 2.06 3.65
C TYR A 337 4.15 0.73 3.03
N ASN A 338 4.69 0.74 1.81
CA ASN A 338 5.40 -0.41 1.24
C ASN A 338 6.91 -0.19 1.29
N LEU A 339 7.66 -1.11 1.89
CA LEU A 339 9.12 -1.07 1.91
C LEU A 339 9.68 -1.99 0.84
N VAL A 340 10.50 -1.44 -0.05
CA VAL A 340 10.99 -2.11 -1.25
C VAL A 340 12.50 -1.94 -1.37
N ASN A 341 13.23 -3.06 -1.40
CA ASN A 341 14.67 -3.08 -1.68
C ASN A 341 14.91 -3.18 -3.18
N SER A 342 15.74 -2.28 -3.71
CA SER A 342 16.25 -2.31 -5.07
C SER A 342 17.50 -3.18 -5.15
N ASN A 343 17.40 -4.30 -5.87
CA ASN A 343 18.48 -5.28 -5.95
C ASN A 343 19.66 -4.84 -6.86
N TYR A 344 19.53 -3.75 -7.61
CA TYR A 344 20.47 -3.36 -8.66
C TYR A 344 20.34 -1.89 -9.05
N ASN A 345 21.38 -1.34 -9.67
CA ASN A 345 21.39 0.05 -10.17
C ASN A 345 21.04 0.10 -11.66
N ASN A 346 19.75 0.22 -11.96
CA ASN A 346 19.14 0.53 -13.27
C ASN A 346 17.62 0.76 -13.04
N VAL A 347 16.85 1.02 -14.11
CA VAL A 347 15.42 1.33 -14.11
C VAL A 347 14.58 0.26 -13.40
N ILE A 348 13.69 0.73 -12.51
CA ILE A 348 12.69 -0.03 -11.76
C ILE A 348 11.34 0.65 -11.99
N ASP A 349 10.31 -0.14 -12.34
CA ASP A 349 8.90 0.31 -12.30
C ASP A 349 8.16 -0.42 -11.17
N ILE A 350 7.54 0.33 -10.25
CA ILE A 350 6.71 -0.19 -9.16
C ILE A 350 5.27 0.37 -9.31
N PRO A 351 4.23 -0.48 -9.32
CA PRO A 351 2.87 0.01 -9.13
C PRO A 351 2.73 0.55 -7.71
N LEU A 352 2.31 1.79 -7.57
CA LEU A 352 2.06 2.42 -6.28
C LEU A 352 0.64 2.11 -5.82
N THR A 353 -0.40 2.74 -6.39
CA THR A 353 -1.79 2.48 -5.99
C THR A 353 -2.73 2.46 -7.19
N TYR A 354 -3.94 1.92 -7.02
CA TYR A 354 -5.00 2.07 -8.03
C TYR A 354 -5.72 3.40 -7.83
N VAL A 355 -5.70 4.23 -8.86
CA VAL A 355 -6.43 5.50 -8.89
C VAL A 355 -7.70 5.28 -9.71
N ALA A 356 -8.87 5.49 -9.10
CA ALA A 356 -10.16 5.29 -9.74
C ALA A 356 -10.53 6.45 -10.70
N ALA A 357 -11.43 6.18 -11.64
CA ALA A 357 -11.82 7.14 -12.68
C ALA A 357 -12.48 8.43 -12.13
N ASP A 358 -13.08 8.38 -10.95
CA ASP A 358 -13.68 9.53 -10.28
C ASP A 358 -12.63 10.47 -9.63
N GLN A 359 -11.38 10.03 -9.51
CA GLN A 359 -10.24 10.85 -9.12
C GLN A 359 -9.67 11.69 -10.27
N ALA A 360 -10.32 11.70 -11.44
CA ALA A 360 -9.95 12.58 -12.55
C ALA A 360 -9.90 14.04 -12.10
N GLY A 361 -8.77 14.72 -12.33
CA GLY A 361 -8.55 16.09 -11.87
C GLY A 361 -8.29 16.27 -10.36
N GLN A 362 -8.19 15.21 -9.54
CA GLN A 362 -7.73 15.29 -8.15
C GLN A 362 -6.20 15.22 -8.03
N SER A 363 -5.64 15.56 -6.86
CA SER A 363 -4.23 15.35 -6.57
C SER A 363 -4.00 14.02 -5.83
N VAL A 364 -2.98 13.28 -6.24
CA VAL A 364 -2.40 12.19 -5.45
C VAL A 364 -1.06 12.68 -4.91
N TYR A 365 -0.78 12.43 -3.63
CA TYR A 365 0.49 12.77 -2.99
C TYR A 365 1.32 11.51 -2.77
N VAL A 366 2.55 11.49 -3.26
CA VAL A 366 3.49 10.38 -3.03
C VAL A 366 4.66 10.88 -2.18
N SER A 367 4.84 10.25 -1.02
CA SER A 367 6.01 10.43 -0.16
C SER A 367 6.96 9.26 -0.36
N LEU A 368 8.25 9.52 -0.30
CA LEU A 368 9.31 8.53 -0.46
C LEU A 368 10.35 8.72 0.64
N PHE A 369 10.78 7.63 1.27
CA PHE A 369 11.77 7.65 2.36
C PHE A 369 13.10 7.03 1.93
N ASP A 370 14.20 7.56 2.48
CA ASP A 370 15.57 7.02 2.41
C ASP A 370 16.14 6.76 1.00
N THR A 371 15.81 7.62 0.02
CA THR A 371 16.46 7.57 -1.31
C THR A 371 17.88 8.15 -1.26
N ASP A 372 18.87 7.35 -0.88
CA ASP A 372 20.24 7.82 -0.69
C ASP A 372 21.34 6.89 -1.26
N SER A 373 21.13 5.57 -1.31
CA SER A 373 22.18 4.60 -1.61
C SER A 373 22.32 4.27 -3.10
N GLY A 374 22.31 5.33 -3.92
CA GLY A 374 22.63 5.26 -5.35
C GLY A 374 21.43 5.35 -6.29
N SER A 375 20.20 5.50 -5.77
CA SER A 375 19.07 6.01 -6.57
C SER A 375 19.41 7.35 -7.23
N GLN A 376 18.86 7.61 -8.42
CA GLN A 376 19.14 8.81 -9.22
C GLN A 376 17.86 9.37 -9.84
N PRO A 377 17.75 10.72 -10.00
CA PRO A 377 16.69 11.32 -10.80
C PRO A 377 16.87 10.98 -12.29
N PRO A 378 15.79 11.00 -13.09
CA PRO A 378 14.43 11.35 -12.70
C PRO A 378 13.70 10.27 -11.90
N ILE A 379 12.66 10.69 -11.17
CA ILE A 379 11.49 9.84 -10.91
C ILE A 379 10.40 10.27 -11.90
N ILE A 380 9.82 9.29 -12.59
CA ILE A 380 8.70 9.47 -13.52
C ILE A 380 7.47 8.79 -12.91
N PHE A 381 6.37 9.52 -12.80
CA PHE A 381 5.06 8.96 -12.46
C PHE A 381 4.19 8.88 -13.71
N TYR A 382 3.54 7.75 -13.92
CA TYR A 382 2.67 7.50 -15.07
C TYR A 382 1.50 6.58 -14.67
N LEU A 383 0.51 6.41 -15.54
CA LEU A 383 -0.64 5.52 -15.33
C LEU A 383 -0.56 4.35 -16.30
N ASP A 384 -0.68 3.11 -15.83
CA ASP A 384 -0.51 1.92 -16.69
C ASP A 384 -1.62 1.72 -17.74
N THR A 385 -2.75 2.44 -17.61
CA THR A 385 -3.84 2.50 -18.57
C THR A 385 -3.69 3.61 -19.61
N VAL A 386 -2.61 4.39 -19.54
CA VAL A 386 -2.33 5.57 -20.36
C VAL A 386 -0.92 5.42 -20.96
N ALA A 387 -0.72 5.84 -22.21
CA ALA A 387 0.64 5.84 -22.77
C ALA A 387 1.46 6.95 -22.08
N GLU A 388 2.71 6.64 -21.68
CA GLU A 388 3.61 7.61 -21.04
C GLU A 388 3.86 8.88 -21.88
N SER A 389 3.75 8.75 -23.22
CA SER A 389 3.80 9.86 -24.18
C SER A 389 2.60 10.82 -24.09
N ASP A 390 1.47 10.33 -23.59
CA ASP A 390 0.20 11.04 -23.53
C ASP A 390 -0.04 11.61 -22.12
N TRP A 391 0.50 10.96 -21.08
CA TRP A 391 0.61 11.52 -19.74
C TRP A 391 1.71 10.84 -18.91
N SER A 392 2.65 11.65 -18.42
CA SER A 392 3.62 11.29 -17.38
C SER A 392 4.14 12.57 -16.72
N LEU A 393 4.56 12.49 -15.45
CA LEU A 393 5.16 13.60 -14.70
C LEU A 393 6.58 13.23 -14.27
N THR A 394 7.56 14.02 -14.71
CA THR A 394 8.99 13.80 -14.45
C THR A 394 9.52 14.79 -13.41
N PHE A 395 10.03 14.28 -12.29
CA PHE A 395 10.56 15.05 -11.17
C PHE A 395 12.09 14.96 -11.09
N GLY A 396 12.74 15.99 -10.54
CA GLY A 396 14.18 16.01 -10.26
C GLY A 396 15.11 16.29 -11.45
N VAL A 397 14.55 16.74 -12.59
CA VAL A 397 15.33 17.05 -13.82
C VAL A 397 15.13 18.47 -14.37
N ASN A 398 14.08 19.17 -13.93
CA ASN A 398 13.75 20.53 -14.36
C ASN A 398 13.57 21.42 -13.11
N ASP A 399 13.86 22.71 -13.25
CA ASP A 399 13.59 23.71 -12.20
C ASP A 399 12.51 24.69 -12.70
N PRO A 400 11.32 24.75 -12.07
CA PRO A 400 10.83 23.92 -10.95
C PRO A 400 10.34 22.52 -11.39
N ASP A 401 10.05 21.65 -10.40
CA ASP A 401 9.32 20.39 -10.61
C ASP A 401 7.89 20.64 -11.15
N PRO A 402 7.20 19.64 -11.74
CA PRO A 402 5.86 19.79 -12.32
C PRO A 402 4.77 20.29 -11.36
N ASP A 403 4.96 20.14 -10.05
CA ASP A 403 4.05 20.65 -9.02
C ASP A 403 4.38 22.08 -8.54
N GLY A 404 5.42 22.70 -9.10
CA GLY A 404 5.86 24.06 -8.79
C GLY A 404 6.82 24.16 -7.60
N VAL A 405 7.25 23.03 -7.02
CA VAL A 405 8.27 22.99 -5.97
C VAL A 405 9.66 23.20 -6.58
N GLY A 406 10.51 24.03 -5.97
CA GLY A 406 11.88 24.24 -6.43
C GLY A 406 12.78 23.05 -6.11
N LEU A 407 13.76 22.74 -6.96
CA LEU A 407 14.69 21.62 -6.73
C LEU A 407 15.52 21.75 -5.44
N SER A 408 15.63 22.95 -4.87
CA SER A 408 16.27 23.21 -3.57
C SER A 408 15.38 22.94 -2.35
N ASP A 409 14.06 22.88 -2.56
CA ASP A 409 13.06 22.89 -1.50
C ASP A 409 12.59 21.47 -1.15
N ARG A 410 12.95 20.49 -1.99
CA ARG A 410 12.68 19.06 -1.87
C ARG A 410 14.00 18.28 -1.99
N CYS A 411 14.25 17.31 -1.10
CA CYS A 411 15.40 16.41 -1.26
C CYS A 411 15.24 15.54 -2.52
N GLN A 412 16.32 15.33 -3.25
CA GLN A 412 16.29 14.64 -4.54
C GLN A 412 16.69 13.16 -4.37
N PRO A 413 16.26 12.26 -5.27
CA PRO A 413 16.69 10.86 -5.24
C PRO A 413 18.22 10.75 -5.23
N GLY A 414 18.77 9.95 -4.31
CA GLY A 414 20.20 9.87 -4.04
C GLY A 414 20.72 10.92 -3.03
N SER A 415 19.83 11.63 -2.33
CA SER A 415 20.20 12.62 -1.30
C SER A 415 19.28 12.66 -0.06
N CYS A 416 18.24 11.81 0.02
CA CYS A 416 17.24 11.81 1.09
C CYS A 416 17.59 10.86 2.27
N ASN A 417 18.86 10.82 2.69
CA ASN A 417 19.36 9.94 3.76
C ASN A 417 18.55 10.09 5.06
N MET A 418 17.91 8.99 5.49
CA MET A 418 17.00 8.87 6.63
C MET A 418 15.87 9.92 6.67
N LEU A 419 15.39 10.38 5.52
CA LEU A 419 14.39 11.47 5.45
C LEU A 419 13.27 11.14 4.46
N TRP A 420 12.08 11.64 4.78
CA TRP A 420 10.97 11.70 3.83
C TRP A 420 11.20 12.84 2.84
N VAL A 421 10.86 12.60 1.58
CA VAL A 421 10.67 13.66 0.58
C VAL A 421 9.54 14.59 1.07
N ASP A 422 9.93 15.78 1.51
CA ASP A 422 9.05 16.86 1.98
C ASP A 422 9.37 18.13 1.18
N PRO A 423 8.38 18.79 0.55
CA PRO A 423 6.99 18.35 0.39
C PRO A 423 6.88 17.09 -0.50
N PRO A 424 5.88 16.21 -0.25
CA PRO A 424 5.65 15.03 -1.08
C PRO A 424 5.38 15.41 -2.54
N TYR A 425 5.62 14.49 -3.48
CA TYR A 425 5.33 14.70 -4.90
C TYR A 425 3.84 14.86 -5.10
N ARG A 426 3.39 16.02 -5.61
CA ARG A 426 1.98 16.25 -5.93
C ARG A 426 1.71 15.90 -7.39
N ILE A 427 0.97 14.81 -7.59
CA ILE A 427 0.69 14.22 -8.89
C ILE A 427 -0.75 14.56 -9.26
N GLN A 428 -0.92 15.53 -10.16
CA GLN A 428 -2.22 15.99 -10.64
C GLN A 428 -2.78 15.00 -11.67
N MET A 429 -3.86 14.30 -11.34
CA MET A 429 -4.48 13.33 -12.26
C MET A 429 -5.04 14.02 -13.50
N PRO A 430 -5.02 13.37 -14.69
CA PRO A 430 -5.66 13.91 -15.89
C PRO A 430 -7.15 14.15 -15.66
N ASP A 431 -7.72 15.16 -16.31
CA ASP A 431 -9.15 15.46 -16.24
C ASP A 431 -9.88 15.23 -17.58
N LEU A 432 -11.21 15.24 -17.53
CA LEU A 432 -12.11 15.04 -18.68
C LEU A 432 -12.80 16.34 -19.13
N THR A 433 -12.27 17.50 -18.75
CA THR A 433 -12.96 18.78 -18.93
C THR A 433 -12.98 19.23 -20.39
N SER A 434 -14.01 19.98 -20.76
CA SER A 434 -14.25 20.50 -22.12
C SER A 434 -13.23 21.56 -22.60
N ALA A 435 -12.09 21.70 -21.92
CA ALA A 435 -11.01 22.63 -22.24
C ALA A 435 -9.93 22.02 -23.16
N CYS A 436 -10.18 20.82 -23.71
CA CYS A 436 -9.34 20.22 -24.74
C CYS A 436 -9.21 21.15 -25.96
N ASP A 437 -8.06 21.81 -26.09
CA ASP A 437 -7.63 22.47 -27.32
C ASP A 437 -6.56 21.60 -27.97
N PRO A 438 -6.92 20.69 -28.89
CA PRO A 438 -5.96 19.81 -29.55
C PRO A 438 -4.95 20.57 -30.45
N ALA A 439 -5.00 21.90 -30.51
CA ALA A 439 -3.97 22.75 -31.12
C ALA A 439 -2.92 23.29 -30.13
N ASN A 440 -3.08 23.08 -28.82
CA ASN A 440 -2.12 23.53 -27.81
C ASN A 440 -1.08 22.43 -27.49
N PRO A 441 0.20 22.60 -27.87
CA PRO A 441 1.24 21.59 -27.64
C PRO A 441 1.63 21.43 -26.16
N ASP A 442 1.21 22.36 -25.29
CA ASP A 442 1.55 22.37 -23.86
C ASP A 442 0.44 21.74 -22.98
N GLN A 443 -0.64 21.18 -23.56
CA GLN A 443 -1.77 20.62 -22.79
C GLN A 443 -1.53 19.20 -22.27
N GLN A 444 -0.97 19.11 -21.06
CA GLN A 444 -0.88 17.88 -20.23
C GLN A 444 -2.25 17.30 -19.78
N VAL A 445 -3.38 17.86 -20.22
CA VAL A 445 -4.73 17.65 -19.63
C VAL A 445 -5.73 17.07 -20.65
N CYS A 446 -5.27 16.57 -21.80
CA CYS A 446 -6.13 16.07 -22.88
C CYS A 446 -6.30 14.55 -22.93
N THR A 447 -5.89 13.84 -21.87
CA THR A 447 -5.76 12.38 -21.88
C THR A 447 -6.89 11.75 -21.07
N PRO A 448 -7.89 11.10 -21.71
CA PRO A 448 -9.09 10.63 -21.01
C PRO A 448 -8.75 9.58 -19.95
N PHE A 449 -8.96 9.93 -18.68
CA PHE A 449 -8.68 9.04 -17.57
C PHE A 449 -9.89 8.17 -17.22
N TYR A 450 -9.68 6.86 -17.21
CA TYR A 450 -10.71 5.85 -16.89
C TYR A 450 -10.34 5.00 -15.66
N GLY A 451 -9.44 5.51 -14.83
CA GLY A 451 -8.79 4.73 -13.77
C GLY A 451 -7.57 3.96 -14.27
N GLY A 452 -6.68 3.59 -13.36
CA GLY A 452 -5.43 2.87 -13.66
C GLY A 452 -4.53 2.76 -12.44
N ARG A 453 -3.48 1.95 -12.52
CA ARG A 453 -2.43 1.92 -11.49
C ARG A 453 -1.50 3.09 -11.72
N LEU A 454 -1.32 3.93 -10.70
CA LEU A 454 -0.24 4.90 -10.65
C LEU A 454 1.07 4.12 -10.49
N MET A 455 1.99 4.32 -11.42
CA MET A 455 3.29 3.68 -11.49
C MET A 455 4.39 4.69 -11.15
N ALA A 456 5.45 4.25 -10.46
CA ALA A 456 6.69 4.99 -10.29
C ALA A 456 7.81 4.29 -11.06
N HIS A 457 8.43 5.00 -12.01
CA HIS A 457 9.59 4.62 -12.78
C HIS A 457 10.80 5.43 -12.30
N TYR A 458 11.87 4.77 -11.91
CA TYR A 458 13.06 5.44 -11.38
C TYR A 458 14.31 4.57 -11.49
N ILE A 459 15.49 5.18 -11.38
CA ILE A 459 16.75 4.43 -11.23
C ILE A 459 16.95 4.15 -9.75
N GLY A 460 16.95 2.88 -9.37
CA GLY A 460 17.27 2.44 -8.00
C GLY A 460 18.77 2.39 -7.73
N GLY A 461 19.17 2.39 -6.45
CA GLY A 461 20.51 2.00 -6.01
C GLY A 461 20.67 0.49 -5.84
N VAL A 462 21.90 -0.01 -5.67
CA VAL A 462 22.13 -1.44 -5.32
C VAL A 462 22.01 -1.61 -3.81
N GLY A 463 21.05 -2.41 -3.34
CA GLY A 463 20.82 -2.64 -1.91
C GLY A 463 20.30 -1.41 -1.17
N ASP A 464 19.62 -0.54 -1.94
CA ASP A 464 18.99 0.72 -1.54
C ASP A 464 17.50 0.45 -1.32
N THR A 465 17.01 0.71 -0.12
CA THR A 465 15.64 0.38 0.29
C THR A 465 14.85 1.66 0.51
N TYR A 466 13.58 1.65 0.09
CA TYR A 466 12.72 2.82 0.16
C TYR A 466 11.38 2.46 0.78
N ALA A 467 10.84 3.36 1.61
CA ALA A 467 9.43 3.30 1.99
C ALA A 467 8.61 4.21 1.06
N TRP A 468 7.64 3.62 0.36
CA TRP A 468 6.65 4.32 -0.45
C TRP A 468 5.38 4.56 0.36
N GLN A 469 4.94 5.81 0.43
CA GLN A 469 3.61 6.18 0.95
C GLN A 469 2.82 6.87 -0.16
N VAL A 470 1.55 6.50 -0.32
CA VAL A 470 0.63 7.20 -1.22
C VAL A 470 -0.54 7.71 -0.39
N ASN A 471 -0.92 8.96 -0.61
CA ASN A 471 -2.17 9.50 -0.09
C ASN A 471 -3.00 10.05 -1.25
N VAL A 472 -4.28 9.69 -1.31
CA VAL A 472 -5.20 10.18 -2.33
C VAL A 472 -6.08 11.27 -1.71
N GLU A 473 -6.30 12.37 -2.42
CA GLU A 473 -7.37 13.30 -2.10
C GLU A 473 -8.70 12.60 -2.38
N GLU A 474 -9.32 12.02 -1.36
CA GLU A 474 -10.74 11.70 -1.47
C GLU A 474 -11.48 13.04 -1.59
N ALA A 475 -11.81 13.38 -2.83
CA ALA A 475 -12.96 14.21 -3.09
C ALA A 475 -14.13 13.56 -2.35
N LEU A 476 -14.52 14.15 -1.22
CA LEU A 476 -15.81 13.88 -0.60
C LEU A 476 -16.85 14.23 -1.65
N SER A 477 -17.19 13.23 -2.46
CA SER A 477 -18.21 13.37 -3.49
C SER A 477 -19.43 13.84 -2.73
N ASP A 478 -19.95 15.00 -3.12
CA ASP A 478 -21.18 15.50 -2.56
C ASP A 478 -22.30 14.60 -3.10
N LEU A 479 -22.46 13.42 -2.49
CA LEU A 479 -23.45 12.39 -2.82
C LEU A 479 -24.88 12.94 -2.67
N THR A 480 -25.03 14.15 -2.12
CA THR A 480 -26.28 14.90 -2.11
C THR A 480 -26.59 15.59 -3.44
N GLY A 481 -25.62 15.71 -4.36
CA GLY A 481 -25.77 16.38 -5.66
C GLY A 481 -26.06 17.87 -5.52
N GLY A 482 -25.43 18.55 -4.57
CA GLY A 482 -25.74 19.93 -4.19
C GLY A 482 -26.96 20.07 -3.26
N CYS A 483 -27.60 18.98 -2.85
CA CYS A 483 -28.65 18.99 -1.83
C CYS A 483 -28.06 18.94 -0.41
N SER A 484 -27.33 19.99 0.00
CA SER A 484 -26.89 20.17 1.39
C SER A 484 -28.04 19.80 2.33
N ALA A 485 -27.88 18.70 3.08
CA ALA A 485 -29.02 18.03 3.69
C ALA A 485 -29.79 18.98 4.63
N PHE A 486 -31.10 19.11 4.41
CA PHE A 486 -31.96 19.97 5.19
C PHE A 486 -31.84 19.66 6.69
N PRO A 487 -31.66 20.66 7.58
CA PRO A 487 -31.89 20.43 8.99
C PRO A 487 -33.35 20.06 9.22
N ILE A 488 -33.61 18.92 9.87
CA ILE A 488 -34.94 18.60 10.38
C ILE A 488 -35.27 19.66 11.45
N GLY A 489 -36.17 20.58 11.10
CA GLY A 489 -36.54 21.69 11.96
C GLY A 489 -37.18 21.22 13.27
N VAL A 490 -36.55 21.57 14.39
CA VAL A 490 -37.11 21.38 15.73
C VAL A 490 -37.64 22.73 16.21
N ASN A 491 -38.94 22.81 16.54
CA ASN A 491 -39.49 23.96 17.26
C ASN A 491 -40.19 23.52 18.56
N SER A 492 -40.44 24.50 19.43
CA SER A 492 -40.54 24.34 20.89
C SER A 492 -41.83 23.69 21.43
N VAL A 493 -42.62 22.96 20.64
CA VAL A 493 -43.88 22.36 21.14
C VAL A 493 -44.15 20.91 20.73
N MET A 494 -43.71 20.42 19.55
CA MET A 494 -43.84 19.00 19.20
C MET A 494 -42.69 18.50 18.32
N VAL A 495 -42.12 17.36 18.70
CA VAL A 495 -41.31 16.52 17.81
C VAL A 495 -42.22 15.94 16.73
N ARG A 496 -41.96 16.24 15.46
CA ARG A 496 -42.50 15.44 14.35
C ARG A 496 -41.55 14.31 14.03
N SER A 497 -41.86 13.12 14.54
CA SER A 497 -41.50 11.90 13.81
C SER A 497 -42.17 11.99 12.44
N VAL A 498 -41.41 11.83 11.37
CA VAL A 498 -42.01 11.80 10.04
C VAL A 498 -42.82 10.51 9.92
N THR A 499 -44.12 10.62 9.68
CA THR A 499 -45.05 9.48 9.62
C THR A 499 -45.61 9.31 8.21
N PRO A 500 -45.94 8.08 7.77
CA PRO A 500 -46.52 7.85 6.45
C PRO A 500 -47.72 8.76 6.12
N PRO A 501 -47.88 9.19 4.85
CA PRO A 501 -49.02 9.99 4.43
C PRO A 501 -50.35 9.34 4.82
N GLY A 502 -51.13 10.03 5.65
CA GLY A 502 -52.43 9.57 6.14
C GLY A 502 -52.47 8.97 7.55
N THR A 503 -51.33 8.76 8.22
CA THR A 503 -51.29 8.28 9.62
C THR A 503 -50.77 9.32 10.63
N GLY A 504 -50.29 10.47 10.17
CA GLY A 504 -49.83 11.56 11.04
C GLY A 504 -49.44 12.82 10.28
N SER A 505 -48.50 13.59 10.84
CA SER A 505 -48.13 14.93 10.37
C SER A 505 -47.34 14.93 9.06
N ASN A 506 -47.68 15.86 8.15
CA ASN A 506 -46.96 16.10 6.89
C ASN A 506 -45.46 16.37 7.16
N PRO A 507 -44.50 15.74 6.43
CA PRO A 507 -43.06 16.04 6.52
C PRO A 507 -42.72 17.52 6.29
N TYR A 508 -43.47 18.21 5.44
CA TYR A 508 -43.16 19.57 5.03
C TYR A 508 -43.74 20.60 6.01
N PRO A 509 -42.93 21.59 6.47
CA PRO A 509 -43.43 22.89 6.92
C PRO A 509 -44.46 23.48 5.94
N ASP A 510 -45.35 24.34 6.44
CA ASP A 510 -46.37 24.95 5.60
C ASP A 510 -45.73 25.93 4.59
N ALA A 511 -46.25 25.98 3.37
CA ALA A 511 -45.68 26.73 2.23
C ALA A 511 -45.71 28.27 2.37
N LEU A 512 -46.00 28.79 3.57
CA LEU A 512 -45.86 30.20 3.94
C LEU A 512 -44.65 30.45 4.84
N ASP A 513 -44.11 29.40 5.46
CA ASP A 513 -42.92 29.45 6.33
C ASP A 513 -41.63 29.11 5.55
N PHE A 514 -41.74 28.50 4.36
CA PHE A 514 -40.62 28.12 3.50
C PHE A 514 -41.06 28.02 2.03
N ASP A 515 -40.29 28.62 1.11
CA ASP A 515 -40.51 28.47 -0.34
C ASP A 515 -39.86 27.18 -0.85
N TYR A 516 -40.69 26.26 -1.37
CA TYR A 516 -40.23 24.99 -1.94
C TYR A 516 -39.99 25.09 -3.45
N PRO A 517 -39.05 24.30 -4.01
CA PRO A 517 -39.03 24.06 -5.45
C PRO A 517 -40.34 23.44 -5.92
N VAL A 518 -40.71 23.71 -7.17
CA VAL A 518 -41.94 23.21 -7.77
C VAL A 518 -41.84 21.68 -7.91
N ASN A 519 -42.55 20.97 -7.02
CA ASN A 519 -42.46 19.52 -6.70
C ASN A 519 -41.40 19.18 -5.63
N PRO A 520 -41.75 19.16 -4.33
CA PRO A 520 -40.91 18.59 -3.29
C PRO A 520 -40.84 17.04 -3.38
N PRO A 521 -39.84 16.38 -2.75
CA PRO A 521 -39.74 14.92 -2.70
C PRO A 521 -40.97 14.21 -2.11
N LEU A 522 -41.06 12.90 -2.29
CA LEU A 522 -42.07 12.06 -1.64
C LEU A 522 -41.51 11.42 -0.37
N TYR A 523 -42.37 11.25 0.66
CA TYR A 523 -41.97 10.67 1.95
C TYR A 523 -41.21 9.33 1.84
N ALA A 524 -41.61 8.48 0.89
CA ALA A 524 -40.98 7.18 0.65
C ALA A 524 -39.57 7.24 0.02
N GLN A 525 -39.02 8.45 -0.18
CA GLN A 525 -37.65 8.68 -0.68
C GLN A 525 -36.65 9.01 0.45
N PHE A 526 -37.12 9.18 1.70
CA PHE A 526 -36.23 9.27 2.85
C PHE A 526 -35.88 7.86 3.34
N ILE A 527 -34.59 7.59 3.55
CA ILE A 527 -34.07 6.30 4.04
C ILE A 527 -34.14 6.29 5.58
N ASP A 528 -34.46 5.12 6.17
CA ASP A 528 -34.87 4.97 7.57
C ASP A 528 -33.87 5.46 8.65
N HIS A 529 -34.42 5.93 9.77
CA HIS A 529 -33.67 6.27 10.99
C HIS A 529 -33.12 5.01 11.70
N VAL A 530 -31.86 5.08 12.13
CA VAL A 530 -31.21 4.04 12.97
C VAL A 530 -31.29 4.42 14.47
N PRO A 531 -31.56 3.49 15.40
CA PRO A 531 -31.55 3.74 16.85
C PRO A 531 -30.18 4.14 17.44
N ASP A 532 -30.19 4.70 18.66
CA ASP A 532 -28.99 5.14 19.41
C ASP A 532 -27.87 4.09 19.47
N ARG A 533 -26.62 4.54 19.27
CA ARG A 533 -25.39 3.72 19.31
C ARG A 533 -24.32 4.37 20.19
N HIS A 534 -23.36 3.56 20.63
CA HIS A 534 -22.24 4.02 21.46
C HIS A 534 -21.22 4.84 20.63
N ILE A 535 -20.61 5.86 21.22
CA ILE A 535 -19.73 6.80 20.50
C ILE A 535 -18.46 6.15 19.92
N SER A 536 -18.03 5.01 20.45
CA SER A 536 -16.88 4.24 19.96
C SER A 536 -17.14 3.43 18.68
N ILE A 537 -18.36 3.47 18.13
CA ILE A 537 -18.75 2.84 16.86
C ILE A 537 -19.48 3.85 15.95
N ALA A 538 -19.12 5.12 16.08
CA ALA A 538 -19.62 6.23 15.29
C ALA A 538 -18.76 6.44 14.03
N ASN A 539 -19.36 6.32 12.85
CA ASN A 539 -18.69 6.63 11.58
C ASN A 539 -18.94 8.09 11.18
N ALA A 540 -18.06 8.64 10.33
CA ALA A 540 -18.29 9.93 9.68
C ALA A 540 -19.68 9.96 8.97
N GLY A 541 -20.38 11.09 9.05
CA GLY A 541 -21.74 11.24 8.53
C GLY A 541 -22.88 10.81 9.48
N SER A 542 -22.58 10.25 10.65
CA SER A 542 -23.60 9.85 11.63
C SER A 542 -24.26 11.04 12.36
N LEU A 543 -25.58 11.00 12.55
CA LEU A 543 -26.38 12.08 13.17
C LEU A 543 -26.97 11.62 14.51
N PHE A 544 -26.61 12.30 15.61
CA PHE A 544 -26.86 11.84 16.98
C PHE A 544 -27.88 12.68 17.75
N LYS A 545 -28.61 12.04 18.67
CA LYS A 545 -29.44 12.71 19.68
C LYS A 545 -28.73 12.70 21.04
N VAL A 546 -28.37 13.88 21.55
CA VAL A 546 -27.79 14.01 22.90
C VAL A 546 -28.91 14.16 23.96
N ASP A 547 -28.81 13.43 25.07
CA ASP A 547 -29.77 13.50 26.18
C ASP A 547 -29.10 13.78 27.55
N LEU A 548 -28.98 15.06 27.90
CA LEU A 548 -28.50 15.53 29.20
C LEU A 548 -29.57 16.40 29.89
N ASN A 549 -29.82 16.12 31.17
CA ASN A 549 -31.02 16.56 31.91
C ASN A 549 -31.12 18.05 32.26
N THR A 550 -30.14 18.89 31.94
CA THR A 550 -30.16 20.33 32.31
C THR A 550 -29.67 21.31 31.27
N PHE A 551 -29.00 20.90 30.20
CA PHE A 551 -28.71 21.77 29.04
C PHE A 551 -28.45 20.92 27.79
N LYS A 552 -28.90 21.39 26.62
CA LYS A 552 -28.63 20.76 25.31
C LYS A 552 -28.44 21.83 24.24
N TRP A 553 -27.31 21.79 23.55
CA TRP A 553 -27.03 22.53 22.33
C TRP A 553 -26.33 21.60 21.34
N LEU A 554 -26.49 21.88 20.04
CA LEU A 554 -25.65 21.34 18.98
C LEU A 554 -24.54 22.37 18.71
N VAL A 555 -23.29 21.93 18.72
CA VAL A 555 -22.11 22.77 18.47
C VAL A 555 -21.17 21.99 17.55
N TRP A 556 -20.70 22.62 16.47
CA TRP A 556 -19.58 22.09 15.69
C TRP A 556 -18.26 22.46 16.38
N ASN A 557 -17.34 21.48 16.49
CA ASN A 557 -15.99 21.70 16.97
C ASN A 557 -15.01 21.59 15.79
N THR A 558 -14.13 22.57 15.63
CA THR A 558 -13.13 22.60 14.56
C THR A 558 -11.68 22.81 15.04
N PHE A 559 -11.42 23.08 16.34
CA PHE A 559 -10.05 23.13 16.87
C PHE A 559 -9.96 23.05 18.42
N LEU A 560 -8.82 22.57 18.95
CA LEU A 560 -8.50 22.54 20.39
C LEU A 560 -7.10 23.11 20.66
N GLY A 561 -7.00 24.17 21.47
CA GLY A 561 -5.72 24.80 21.85
C GLY A 561 -5.09 24.19 23.11
N GLY A 562 -3.84 23.74 23.04
CA GLY A 562 -3.20 22.82 24.00
C GLY A 562 -2.90 23.30 25.43
N ASN A 563 -3.35 24.48 25.88
CA ASN A 563 -3.03 25.05 27.20
C ASN A 563 -4.26 25.48 28.03
N SER A 564 -5.46 24.95 27.73
CA SER A 564 -6.70 25.30 28.44
C SER A 564 -7.31 24.11 29.18
N ASN A 565 -7.79 24.36 30.42
CA ASN A 565 -8.17 23.31 31.37
C ASN A 565 -9.68 23.03 31.42
N ASP A 566 -10.50 23.81 30.71
CA ASP A 566 -11.95 23.57 30.59
C ASP A 566 -12.50 23.94 29.21
N LEU A 567 -13.67 23.36 28.90
CA LEU A 567 -14.37 23.49 27.63
C LEU A 567 -14.96 24.90 27.40
N ALA A 568 -15.11 25.70 28.47
CA ALA A 568 -15.79 27.00 28.40
C ALA A 568 -14.92 28.10 27.79
N HIS A 569 -13.59 27.99 27.91
CA HIS A 569 -12.65 28.99 27.39
C HIS A 569 -12.14 28.70 25.96
N SER A 570 -12.46 27.54 25.39
CA SER A 570 -12.05 27.15 24.03
C SER A 570 -13.02 27.59 22.92
N LEU A 571 -14.11 28.30 23.27
CA LEU A 571 -15.23 28.62 22.37
C LEU A 571 -15.34 30.14 22.15
N ALA A 572 -14.71 30.69 21.10
CA ALA A 572 -14.67 32.13 20.86
C ALA A 572 -14.65 32.57 19.37
N TRP A 573 -15.62 32.14 18.55
CA TRP A 573 -15.99 32.80 17.27
C TRP A 573 -17.35 32.26 16.74
N PRO A 574 -18.12 32.97 15.87
CA PRO A 574 -17.98 34.35 15.36
C PRO A 574 -18.73 35.44 16.14
N GLY A 575 -18.38 36.70 15.84
CA GLY A 575 -18.92 37.93 16.46
C GLY A 575 -20.29 38.38 15.95
N ASP A 576 -20.70 39.60 16.35
CA ASP A 576 -22.07 40.08 16.18
C ASP A 576 -22.39 40.76 14.84
N SER A 577 -23.69 41.00 14.63
CA SER A 577 -24.32 41.30 13.35
C SER A 577 -24.27 42.77 12.90
N LEU A 578 -23.57 43.66 13.61
CA LEU A 578 -23.47 45.08 13.22
C LEU A 578 -22.65 45.31 11.92
N ASP A 579 -21.90 44.31 11.46
CA ASP A 579 -21.03 44.40 10.27
C ASP A 579 -21.75 44.23 8.90
N TYR A 580 -23.05 43.90 8.87
CA TYR A 580 -23.79 43.63 7.61
C TYR A 580 -25.06 44.47 7.34
N PRO A 581 -25.03 45.83 7.46
CA PRO A 581 -26.23 46.65 7.26
C PRO A 581 -26.62 46.95 5.79
N THR A 582 -25.78 46.65 4.78
CA THR A 582 -26.02 47.11 3.39
C THR A 582 -25.47 46.19 2.28
N TYR A 583 -26.07 45.01 2.09
CA TYR A 583 -26.25 44.29 0.81
C TYR A 583 -27.47 43.35 0.98
N GLY A 584 -28.35 43.12 0.00
CA GLY A 584 -28.39 43.61 -1.37
C GLY A 584 -29.30 42.70 -2.20
#